data_AF-A0A937RAY8-F1
#
_entry.id   AF-A0A937RAY8-F1
#
_cell.length_a   1.000
_cell.length_b   1.000
_cell.length_c   1.000
_cell.angle_alpha   90.00
_cell.angle_beta   90.00
_cell.angle_gamma   90.00
#
_symmetry.space_group_name_H-M   'P 1'
#
loop_
_entity.id
_entity.type
_entity.pdbx_description
1 polymer ?
#
loop_
_entity_poly.entity_id
_entity_poly.type
_entity_poly.pdbx_seq_one_letter_code
_entity_poly.pdbx_strand_id
1 'polypeptide(L)'
;TDWSMVLEAGPDIINFDAFEYMDHFLLYEDDIVRLIEGGGAIAWGIVPTSGFRGDESVDDLFLRLEKGLKRINQWGVDADLIAQRSILTPACGMGTMTPDAAWAAMGLLSRLCRRCRE
;
A
#
# COMPACT_ATOMS: atom_id res chain seq x y z
N THR A 1 14.25 0.70 6.21
CA THR A 1 13.71 1.68 7.17
C THR A 1 13.47 0.97 8.47
N ASP A 2 13.80 1.59 9.60
CA ASP A 2 13.40 1.05 10.90
C ASP A 2 11.94 1.43 11.16
N TRP A 3 11.01 0.52 10.85
CA TRP A 3 9.58 0.83 10.85
C TRP A 3 9.01 0.95 12.26
N SER A 4 9.58 0.28 13.27
CA SER A 4 9.14 0.40 14.66
C SER A 4 9.24 1.83 15.14
N MET A 5 10.39 2.49 14.93
CA MET A 5 10.59 3.90 15.28
C MET A 5 9.56 4.83 14.60
N VAL A 6 9.22 4.56 13.34
CA VAL A 6 8.23 5.36 12.58
C VAL A 6 6.81 5.15 13.09
N LEU A 7 6.43 3.89 13.38
CA LEU A 7 5.13 3.51 13.91
C LEU A 7 4.93 4.03 15.35
N GLU A 8 5.96 3.96 16.18
CA GLU A 8 5.97 4.49 17.55
C GLU A 8 5.81 6.01 17.61
N ALA A 9 6.20 6.74 16.56
CA ALA A 9 5.96 8.18 16.48
C ALA A 9 4.46 8.54 16.41
N GLY A 10 3.57 7.55 16.21
CA GLY A 10 2.13 7.72 16.21
C GLY A 10 1.57 8.50 15.02
N PRO A 11 1.97 8.20 13.76
CA PRO A 11 1.40 8.88 12.60
C PRO A 11 -0.07 8.49 12.38
N ASP A 12 -0.85 9.42 11.84
CA ASP A 12 -2.23 9.11 11.41
C ASP A 12 -2.25 8.20 10.17
N ILE A 13 -1.27 8.35 9.28
CA ILE A 13 -1.16 7.60 8.03
C ILE A 13 0.30 7.21 7.80
N ILE A 14 0.55 5.95 7.49
CA ILE A 14 1.85 5.47 7.00
C ILE A 14 1.76 5.19 5.52
N ASN A 15 2.58 5.89 4.74
CA ASN A 15 2.77 5.64 3.31
C ASN A 15 4.12 4.97 3.09
N PHE A 16 4.11 3.85 2.38
CA PHE A 16 5.33 3.09 2.10
C PHE A 16 5.26 2.46 0.71
N ASP A 17 6.42 2.08 0.18
CA ASP A 17 6.53 1.34 -1.07
C ASP A 17 6.15 -0.12 -0.85
N ALA A 18 4.86 -0.40 -1.04
CA ALA A 18 4.27 -1.73 -0.97
C ALA A 18 4.58 -2.58 -2.22
N PHE A 19 5.10 -1.98 -3.28
CA PHE A 19 5.52 -2.73 -4.46
C PHE A 19 6.84 -3.46 -4.20
N GLU A 20 7.85 -2.78 -3.66
CA GLU A 20 9.15 -3.42 -3.43
C GLU A 20 9.34 -3.96 -2.00
N TYR A 21 8.70 -3.34 -1.01
CA TYR A 21 9.03 -3.58 0.40
C TYR A 21 7.88 -4.14 1.26
N MET A 22 6.83 -4.68 0.63
CA MET A 22 5.70 -5.34 1.32
C MET A 22 6.16 -6.32 2.42
N ASP A 23 6.97 -7.31 2.04
CA ASP A 23 7.37 -8.39 2.94
C ASP A 23 8.23 -7.88 4.11
N HIS A 24 9.01 -6.81 3.91
CA HIS A 24 9.81 -6.19 4.96
C HIS A 24 8.95 -5.38 5.93
N PHE A 25 7.97 -4.63 5.42
CA PHE A 25 7.02 -3.88 6.25
C PHE A 25 6.17 -4.82 7.12
N LEU A 26 5.74 -5.95 6.56
CA LEU A 26 4.92 -6.95 7.27
C LEU A 26 5.69 -7.75 8.35
N LEU A 27 6.96 -7.45 8.61
CA LEU A 27 7.70 -8.00 9.77
C LEU A 27 7.30 -7.31 11.09
N TYR A 28 6.65 -6.15 11.03
CA TYR A 28 6.32 -5.30 12.19
C TYR A 28 4.87 -5.49 12.64
N GLU A 29 4.47 -6.73 12.89
CA GLU A 29 3.09 -7.15 13.20
C GLU A 29 2.46 -6.33 14.32
N ASP A 30 3.05 -6.33 15.53
CA ASP A 30 2.47 -5.67 16.71
C ASP A 30 2.25 -4.16 16.49
N ASP A 31 3.19 -3.50 15.83
CA ASP A 31 3.14 -2.06 15.56
C ASP A 31 2.08 -1.72 14.51
N ILE A 32 1.95 -2.55 13.46
CA ILE A 32 0.93 -2.39 12.43
C ILE A 32 -0.48 -2.62 12.99
N VAL A 33 -0.67 -3.67 13.81
CA VAL A 33 -1.95 -3.94 14.47
C VAL A 33 -2.33 -2.75 15.34
N ARG A 34 -1.39 -2.25 16.17
CA ARG A 34 -1.60 -1.08 17.03
C ARG A 34 -1.97 0.17 16.23
N LEU A 35 -1.33 0.42 15.09
CA LEU A 35 -1.66 1.55 14.21
C LEU A 35 -3.12 1.46 13.74
N ILE A 36 -3.54 0.31 13.19
CA ILE A 36 -4.87 0.14 12.59
C ILE A 36 -5.96 0.20 13.65
N GLU A 37 -5.79 -0.53 14.76
CA GLU A 37 -6.75 -0.55 15.87
C GLU A 37 -6.80 0.80 16.61
N GLY A 38 -5.69 1.53 16.63
CA GLY A 38 -5.60 2.90 17.11
C GLY A 38 -6.26 3.94 16.19
N GLY A 39 -6.77 3.53 15.03
CA GLY A 39 -7.46 4.39 14.07
C GLY A 39 -6.59 4.99 12.98
N GLY A 40 -5.30 4.66 12.95
CA GLY A 40 -4.39 5.02 11.85
C GLY A 40 -4.68 4.24 10.58
N ALA A 41 -4.11 4.69 9.46
CA ALA A 41 -4.30 4.09 8.15
C ALA A 41 -2.98 3.74 7.45
N ILE A 42 -3.03 2.75 6.57
CA ILE A 42 -1.92 2.37 5.70
C ILE A 42 -2.22 2.84 4.29
N ALA A 43 -1.31 3.65 3.74
CA ALA A 43 -1.25 3.97 2.33
C ALA A 43 -0.30 2.98 1.62
N TRP A 44 -0.91 2.06 0.88
CA TRP A 44 -0.24 1.02 0.13
C TRP A 44 0.27 1.59 -1.20
N GLY A 45 1.53 2.00 -1.21
CA GLY A 45 2.25 2.46 -2.40
C GLY A 45 2.48 1.30 -3.37
N ILE A 46 1.45 0.89 -4.09
CA ILE A 46 1.39 -0.39 -4.79
C ILE A 46 1.67 -0.26 -6.30
N VAL A 47 1.46 0.92 -6.88
CA VAL A 47 1.81 1.17 -8.30
C VAL A 47 3.27 1.63 -8.36
N PRO A 48 4.17 0.91 -9.06
CA PRO A 48 5.58 1.27 -9.09
C PRO A 48 5.79 2.64 -9.74
N THR A 49 6.78 3.37 -9.25
CA THR A 49 7.18 4.68 -9.79
C THR A 49 8.58 4.62 -10.37
N SER A 50 9.53 4.04 -9.62
CA SER A 50 10.83 3.65 -10.14
C SER A 50 10.69 2.47 -11.11
N GLY A 51 11.28 2.59 -12.29
CA GLY A 51 11.26 1.51 -13.29
C GLY A 51 9.88 1.22 -13.91
N PHE A 52 8.88 2.08 -13.72
CA PHE A 52 7.54 1.92 -14.31
C PHE A 52 7.63 1.87 -15.84
N ARG A 53 7.03 0.83 -16.43
CA ARG A 53 7.07 0.58 -17.88
C ARG A 53 5.71 0.78 -18.55
N GLY A 54 4.63 0.81 -17.77
CA GLY A 54 3.26 0.95 -18.26
C GLY A 54 2.63 -0.38 -18.71
N ASP A 55 3.35 -1.50 -18.56
CA ASP A 55 2.87 -2.85 -18.87
C ASP A 55 2.44 -3.63 -17.61
N GLU A 56 2.43 -2.99 -16.44
CA GLU A 56 2.02 -3.57 -15.18
C GLU A 56 0.52 -3.93 -15.18
N SER A 57 0.22 -5.16 -14.76
CA SER A 57 -1.14 -5.71 -14.74
C SER A 57 -1.91 -5.28 -13.50
N VAL A 58 -3.18 -4.92 -13.68
CA VAL A 58 -4.11 -4.66 -12.56
C VAL A 58 -4.28 -5.90 -11.68
N ASP A 59 -4.34 -7.09 -12.29
CA ASP A 59 -4.57 -8.33 -11.55
C ASP A 59 -3.36 -8.73 -10.72
N ASP A 60 -2.14 -8.54 -11.25
CA ASP A 60 -0.91 -8.83 -10.50
C ASP A 60 -0.75 -7.87 -9.31
N LEU A 61 -1.05 -6.59 -9.51
CA LEU A 61 -1.05 -5.59 -8.44
C LEU A 61 -2.13 -5.88 -7.40
N PHE A 62 -3.31 -6.31 -7.83
CA PHE A 62 -4.39 -6.72 -6.93
C PHE A 62 -3.98 -7.92 -6.09
N LEU A 63 -3.41 -8.96 -6.69
CA LEU A 63 -2.95 -10.16 -5.98
C LEU A 63 -1.86 -9.81 -4.96
N ARG A 64 -0.93 -8.90 -5.32
CA ARG A 64 0.10 -8.41 -4.40
C ARG A 64 -0.50 -7.64 -3.23
N LEU A 65 -1.45 -6.73 -3.48
CA LEU A 65 -2.17 -6.02 -2.43
C LEU A 65 -2.92 -7.01 -1.52
N GLU A 66 -3.65 -7.95 -2.11
CA GLU A 66 -4.44 -8.95 -1.40
C GLU A 66 -3.56 -9.79 -0.45
N LYS A 67 -2.34 -10.14 -0.86
CA LYS A 67 -1.36 -10.81 0.02
C LYS A 67 -1.09 -10.01 1.29
N GLY A 68 -0.87 -8.69 1.16
CA GLY A 68 -0.63 -7.80 2.30
C GLY A 68 -1.85 -7.70 3.21
N LEU A 69 -3.04 -7.46 2.65
CA LEU A 69 -4.28 -7.36 3.42
C LEU A 69 -4.61 -8.68 4.14
N LYS A 70 -4.46 -9.83 3.46
CA LYS A 70 -4.65 -11.16 4.06
C LYS A 70 -3.67 -11.42 5.18
N ARG A 71 -2.42 -10.95 5.06
CA ARG A 71 -1.42 -11.11 6.13
C ARG A 71 -1.84 -10.36 7.40
N ILE A 72 -2.35 -9.13 7.27
CA ILE A 72 -2.86 -8.37 8.42
C ILE A 72 -4.11 -9.04 9.02
N ASN A 73 -5.02 -9.55 8.19
CA ASN A 73 -6.20 -10.28 8.67
C ASN A 73 -5.81 -11.54 9.46
N GLN A 74 -4.74 -12.25 9.06
CA GLN A 74 -4.22 -13.41 9.80
C GLN A 74 -3.69 -13.06 11.19
N TRP A 75 -3.37 -11.79 11.46
CA TRP A 75 -2.98 -11.29 12.78
C TRP A 75 -4.19 -11.00 13.68
N GLY A 76 -5.41 -11.20 13.19
CA GLY A 76 -6.65 -11.06 13.96
C GLY A 76 -7.36 -9.72 13.77
N VAL A 77 -6.87 -8.83 12.91
CA VAL A 77 -7.53 -7.56 12.59
C VAL A 77 -8.69 -7.82 11.63
N ASP A 78 -9.87 -7.29 11.95
CA ASP A 78 -11.07 -7.43 11.14
C ASP A 78 -10.89 -6.92 9.69
N ALA A 79 -11.39 -7.69 8.72
CA ALA A 79 -11.20 -7.39 7.30
C ALA A 79 -11.88 -6.07 6.87
N ASP A 80 -13.05 -5.74 7.43
CA ASP A 80 -13.73 -4.49 7.13
C ASP A 80 -12.96 -3.30 7.73
N LEU A 81 -12.37 -3.48 8.92
CA LEU A 81 -11.49 -2.47 9.51
C LEU A 81 -10.23 -2.27 8.65
N ILE A 82 -9.57 -3.34 8.21
CA ILE A 82 -8.40 -3.26 7.31
C ILE A 82 -8.76 -2.48 6.05
N ALA A 83 -9.91 -2.79 5.43
CA ALA A 83 -10.37 -2.12 4.22
C ALA A 83 -10.65 -0.63 4.47
N GLN A 84 -11.32 -0.28 5.57
CA GLN A 84 -11.61 1.11 5.97
C GLN A 84 -10.33 1.90 6.28
N ARG A 85 -9.26 1.24 6.72
CA ARG A 85 -7.96 1.84 7.05
C ARG A 85 -6.91 1.69 5.95
N SER A 86 -7.34 1.38 4.72
CA SER A 86 -6.45 1.22 3.57
C SER A 86 -6.65 2.32 2.53
N ILE A 87 -5.54 2.92 2.09
CA ILE A 87 -5.47 3.89 1.00
C ILE A 87 -4.55 3.33 -0.08
N LEU A 88 -4.89 3.47 -1.36
CA LEU A 88 -4.02 3.05 -2.46
C LEU A 88 -3.29 4.27 -3.03
N THR A 89 -1.97 4.17 -3.15
CA THR A 89 -1.11 5.25 -3.64
C THR A 89 -0.10 4.71 -4.68
N PRO A 90 0.55 5.59 -5.45
CA PRO A 90 1.81 5.24 -6.10
C PRO A 90 2.89 4.94 -5.05
N ALA A 91 3.86 4.09 -5.41
CA ALA A 91 4.93 3.63 -4.52
C ALA A 91 5.78 4.77 -3.94
N CYS A 92 5.97 5.85 -4.69
CA CYS A 92 6.71 7.02 -4.27
C CYS A 92 6.22 8.26 -5.03
N GLY A 93 6.90 9.39 -4.90
CA GLY A 93 6.65 10.57 -5.73
C GLY A 93 6.98 10.31 -7.20
N MET A 94 6.17 10.85 -8.11
CA MET A 94 6.34 10.73 -9.56
C MET A 94 7.15 11.89 -10.17
N GLY A 95 7.87 12.68 -9.36
CA GLY A 95 8.54 13.90 -9.81
C GLY A 95 9.67 13.69 -10.83
N THR A 96 10.17 12.46 -10.95
CA THR A 96 11.22 12.05 -11.90
C THR A 96 10.65 11.42 -13.18
N MET A 97 9.34 11.19 -13.25
CA MET A 97 8.68 10.58 -14.40
C MET A 97 8.33 11.65 -15.45
N THR A 98 8.17 11.22 -16.70
CA THR A 98 7.53 12.08 -17.71
C THR A 98 6.04 12.27 -17.38
N PRO A 99 5.41 13.37 -17.82
CA PRO A 99 3.97 13.57 -17.63
C PRO A 99 3.11 12.39 -18.12
N ASP A 100 3.45 11.82 -19.29
CA ASP A 100 2.73 10.68 -19.86
C ASP A 100 2.86 9.43 -18.99
N ALA A 101 4.06 9.14 -18.49
CA ALA A 101 4.29 8.01 -17.59
C ALA A 101 3.56 8.19 -16.26
N ALA A 102 3.59 9.40 -15.68
CA ALA A 102 2.85 9.71 -14.46
C ALA A 102 1.33 9.58 -14.65
N TRP A 103 0.82 10.01 -15.82
CA TRP A 103 -0.60 9.87 -16.15
C TRP A 103 -0.99 8.39 -16.31
N ALA A 104 -0.16 7.59 -16.98
CA ALA A 104 -0.37 6.15 -17.10
C ALA A 104 -0.35 5.43 -15.73
N ALA A 105 0.58 5.78 -14.85
CA ALA A 105 0.65 5.23 -13.49
C ALA A 105 -0.61 5.57 -12.67
N MET A 106 -1.07 6.83 -12.72
CA MET A 106 -2.34 7.23 -12.07
C MET A 106 -3.56 6.55 -12.69
N GLY A 107 -3.57 6.35 -14.01
CA GLY A 107 -4.60 5.58 -14.71
C GLY A 107 -4.63 4.13 -14.24
N LEU A 108 -3.47 3.50 -14.07
CA LEU A 108 -3.34 2.15 -13.52
C LEU A 108 -3.85 2.09 -12.08
N LEU A 109 -3.45 3.04 -11.23
CA LEU A 109 -3.95 3.16 -9.85
C LEU A 109 -5.48 3.27 -9.82
N SER A 110 -6.06 4.11 -10.68
CA SER A 110 -7.53 4.26 -10.76
C SER A 110 -8.23 2.96 -11.15
N ARG A 111 -7.66 2.17 -12.06
CA ARG A 111 -8.23 0.86 -12.45
C ARG A 111 -8.13 -0.13 -11.30
N LEU A 112 -7.00 -0.18 -10.60
CA LEU A 112 -6.83 -1.01 -9.41
C LEU A 112 -7.84 -0.65 -8.31
N CYS A 113 -8.04 0.64 -8.03
CA CYS A 113 -9.05 1.10 -7.07
C CYS A 113 -10.48 0.64 -7.42
N ARG A 114 -10.83 0.55 -8.71
CA ARG A 114 -12.13 0.02 -9.13
C ARG A 114 -12.21 -1.49 -8.89
N ARG A 115 -11.17 -2.22 -9.27
CA ARG A 115 -11.07 -3.66 -9.07
C ARG A 115 -11.20 -4.07 -7.60
N CYS A 116 -10.73 -3.25 -6.66
CA CYS A 116 -10.88 -3.49 -5.22
C CYS A 116 -12.29 -3.24 -4.66
N ARG A 117 -13.19 -2.60 -5.42
CA ARG A 117 -14.57 -2.31 -5.00
C ARG A 117 -15.60 -3.29 -5.55
N GLU A 118 -15.19 -4.13 -6.48
CA GLU A 118 -15.98 -5.23 -7.07
C GLU A 118 -15.96 -6.45 -6.15
#